data_AF-A0AA88YTU1-F1
#
_entry.id   AF-A0AA88YTU1-F1
#
_cell.length_a   1.000
_cell.length_b   1.000
_cell.length_c   1.000
_cell.angle_alpha   90.00
_cell.angle_beta   90.00
_cell.angle_gamma   90.00
#
_symmetry.space_group_name_H-M   'P 1'
#
loop_
_entity.id
_entity.type
_entity.pdbx_description
1 polymer ?
#
loop_
_entity_poly.entity_id
_entity_poly.type
_entity_poly.pdbx_seq_one_letter_code
_entity_poly.pdbx_strand_id
1 'polypeptide(L)'
;KYEHYGKIYMNVDMRAEVGLLTRNIVIESEVEEGENNGGHVKFLMNFKQVRVEGVELTKLGDPIELGRYPLHYHMCLDIGATGSYLRQNSIHHTFIRCTTIHGTFGAHVQDNTCYNYVGNGFFLEDGGEKNTTLEGNLAAVGYKGDKDKPLIPSDRQPSAFWITNPKTYVRNNAAAGGEGVGFFYVYPVEPIGLTKTIFGDDMSMFFLPDEARRTPIWEFDNNVAHSFHKAGLFIDNTLQPDGEVDDYNFYEPRVDPLDENSEWQIVEISRATGKNTVFLYTFISHVSQHYIDNGIGKLFTIMIRFAFDENALKDQYDTTGNRVYDGNSSVPHFTDINGDDIASLLDTDGSVTGIEGARVLRNYPFHVTSACTYRENWNLAVCPHVYGQVCMCCTLTYSKLLSTNVVLHL
;
A
#
# COMPACT_ATOMS: atom_id res chain seq x y z
N LYS A 1 -12.42 -12.74 -13.24
CA LYS A 1 -12.70 -11.83 -14.38
C LYS A 1 -13.14 -10.50 -13.76
N TYR A 2 -12.35 -9.44 -13.91
CA TYR A 2 -12.64 -8.12 -13.32
C TYR A 2 -13.45 -7.28 -14.32
N GLU A 3 -14.60 -6.74 -13.91
CA GLU A 3 -15.43 -5.90 -14.78
C GLU A 3 -14.92 -4.45 -14.78
N HIS A 4 -14.83 -3.85 -15.97
CA HIS A 4 -14.40 -2.45 -16.18
C HIS A 4 -15.38 -1.72 -17.08
N TYR A 5 -15.56 -0.41 -16.83
CA TYR A 5 -16.33 0.46 -17.72
C TYR A 5 -15.35 1.20 -18.64
N GLY A 6 -15.41 0.98 -19.95
CA GLY A 6 -14.55 1.66 -20.93
C GLY A 6 -14.83 3.16 -21.14
N LYS A 7 -15.34 3.87 -20.13
CA LYS A 7 -15.74 5.28 -20.17
C LYS A 7 -15.65 5.91 -18.78
N ILE A 8 -15.69 7.24 -18.74
CA ILE A 8 -16.01 7.95 -17.51
C ILE A 8 -17.45 7.59 -17.11
N TYR A 9 -17.64 7.10 -15.89
CA TYR A 9 -18.92 6.67 -15.35
C TYR A 9 -19.12 7.28 -13.97
N MET A 10 -20.26 7.95 -13.74
CA MET A 10 -20.52 8.73 -12.52
C MET A 10 -19.36 9.69 -12.18
N ASN A 11 -18.79 10.33 -13.20
CA ASN A 11 -17.62 11.24 -13.12
C ASN A 11 -16.33 10.60 -12.58
N VAL A 12 -16.30 9.29 -12.40
CA VAL A 12 -15.09 8.53 -12.11
C VAL A 12 -14.56 7.98 -13.43
N ASP A 13 -13.28 8.22 -13.72
CA ASP A 13 -12.66 7.64 -14.91
C ASP A 13 -12.49 6.13 -14.75
N MET A 14 -13.42 5.33 -15.26
CA MET A 14 -13.39 3.88 -15.07
C MET A 14 -12.66 3.14 -16.19
N ARG A 15 -12.03 3.87 -17.13
CA ARG A 15 -11.27 3.29 -18.26
C ARG A 15 -10.18 2.37 -17.72
N ALA A 16 -9.91 1.30 -18.45
CA ALA A 16 -8.94 0.29 -18.05
C ALA A 16 -7.50 0.76 -18.26
N GLU A 17 -6.61 0.31 -17.38
CA GLU A 17 -5.17 0.42 -17.58
C GLU A 17 -4.73 -0.41 -18.80
N VAL A 18 -3.80 0.13 -19.60
CA VAL A 18 -3.32 -0.50 -20.83
C VAL A 18 -1.80 -0.64 -20.78
N GLY A 19 -1.32 -1.89 -20.77
CA GLY A 19 0.11 -2.23 -20.84
C GLY A 19 0.48 -2.92 -22.15
N LEU A 20 1.64 -2.58 -22.70
CA LEU A 20 2.20 -3.26 -23.88
C LEU A 20 3.00 -4.48 -23.45
N LEU A 21 2.53 -5.67 -23.81
CA LEU A 21 3.16 -6.92 -23.38
C LEU A 21 4.34 -7.38 -24.25
N THR A 22 4.29 -7.12 -25.55
CA THR A 22 5.29 -7.66 -26.48
C THR A 22 6.50 -6.74 -26.64
N ARG A 23 7.72 -7.30 -26.66
CA ARG A 23 8.96 -6.58 -26.96
C ARG A 23 9.85 -7.33 -27.96
N ASN A 24 10.85 -6.64 -28.50
CA ASN A 24 11.78 -7.23 -29.48
C ASN A 24 12.83 -8.16 -28.83
N ILE A 25 13.11 -7.97 -27.54
CA ILE A 25 14.02 -8.83 -26.77
C ILE A 25 13.15 -9.63 -25.82
N VAL A 26 13.14 -10.95 -25.98
CA VAL A 26 12.36 -11.87 -25.15
C VAL A 26 13.30 -12.75 -24.32
N ILE A 27 13.09 -12.78 -23.02
CA ILE A 27 13.70 -13.72 -22.08
C ILE A 27 12.57 -14.63 -21.59
N GLU A 28 12.56 -15.87 -22.06
CA GLU A 28 11.58 -16.87 -21.64
C GLU A 28 12.25 -18.14 -21.17
N SER A 29 11.49 -18.97 -20.44
CA SER A 29 11.92 -20.32 -20.10
C SER A 29 11.12 -21.36 -20.87
N GLU A 30 11.83 -22.42 -21.25
CA GLU A 30 11.22 -23.66 -21.69
C GLU A 30 10.77 -24.43 -20.45
N VAL A 31 9.45 -24.53 -20.26
CA VAL A 31 8.83 -25.19 -19.12
C VAL A 31 7.85 -26.22 -19.67
N GLU A 32 7.90 -27.44 -19.16
CA GLU A 32 7.00 -28.52 -19.59
C GLU A 32 5.54 -28.18 -19.25
N GLU A 33 4.61 -28.79 -20.00
CA GLU A 33 3.19 -28.56 -19.77
C GLU A 33 2.78 -29.03 -18.37
N GLY A 34 2.23 -28.13 -17.57
CA GLY A 34 1.81 -28.39 -16.19
C GLY A 34 2.86 -28.06 -15.13
N GLU A 35 4.10 -27.75 -15.54
CA GLU A 35 5.16 -27.32 -14.64
C GLU A 35 5.21 -25.78 -14.48
N ASN A 36 5.81 -25.31 -13.39
CA ASN A 36 5.87 -23.88 -13.04
C ASN A 36 7.24 -23.43 -12.51
N ASN A 37 8.29 -24.23 -12.72
CA ASN A 37 9.67 -23.97 -12.35
C ASN A 37 10.41 -23.17 -13.46
N GLY A 38 10.03 -21.90 -13.62
CA GLY A 38 10.63 -21.01 -14.59
C GLY A 38 12.06 -20.58 -14.27
N GLY A 39 12.73 -20.02 -15.27
CA GLY A 39 14.03 -19.38 -15.15
C GLY A 39 13.98 -18.06 -14.39
N HIS A 40 15.15 -17.44 -14.19
CA HIS A 40 15.28 -16.24 -13.36
C HIS A 40 16.49 -15.40 -13.79
N VAL A 41 16.47 -14.12 -13.46
CA VAL A 41 17.61 -13.21 -13.61
C VAL A 41 17.98 -12.63 -12.26
N LYS A 42 19.24 -12.81 -11.85
CA LYS A 42 19.74 -12.36 -10.55
C LYS A 42 20.98 -11.47 -10.72
N PHE A 43 20.90 -10.27 -10.18
CA PHE A 43 22.02 -9.35 -10.06
C PHE A 43 22.61 -9.50 -8.66
N LEU A 44 23.91 -9.77 -8.59
CA LEU A 44 24.64 -9.96 -7.35
C LEU A 44 25.47 -8.71 -7.02
N MET A 45 25.88 -8.60 -5.77
CA MET A 45 26.77 -7.55 -5.28
C MET A 45 28.01 -7.34 -6.17
N ASN A 46 28.51 -6.10 -6.22
CA ASN A 46 29.71 -5.67 -6.94
C ASN A 46 29.60 -5.59 -8.48
N PHE A 47 28.39 -5.56 -9.05
CA PHE A 47 28.25 -5.14 -10.44
C PHE A 47 28.65 -3.66 -10.59
N LYS A 48 29.12 -3.27 -11.78
CA LYS A 48 29.40 -1.86 -12.08
C LYS A 48 28.11 -1.08 -12.35
N GLN A 49 27.22 -1.65 -13.19
CA GLN A 49 25.93 -1.07 -13.54
C GLN A 49 25.02 -2.16 -14.13
N VAL A 50 23.73 -2.11 -13.83
CA VAL A 50 22.68 -2.97 -14.42
C VAL A 50 21.61 -2.10 -15.06
N ARG A 51 21.30 -2.35 -16.33
CA ARG A 51 20.25 -1.65 -17.07
C ARG A 51 19.46 -2.65 -17.90
N VAL A 52 18.28 -3.00 -17.42
CA VAL A 52 17.35 -3.85 -18.17
C VAL A 52 16.22 -2.97 -18.67
N GLU A 53 16.10 -2.85 -19.99
CA GLU A 53 15.14 -1.95 -20.61
C GLU A 53 14.53 -2.47 -21.90
N GLY A 54 13.22 -2.32 -22.00
CA GLY A 54 12.47 -2.71 -23.19
C GLY A 54 12.47 -4.22 -23.44
N VAL A 55 12.64 -5.03 -22.40
CA VAL A 55 12.69 -6.49 -22.47
C VAL A 55 11.33 -7.10 -22.10
N GLU A 56 10.92 -8.14 -22.83
CA GLU A 56 9.81 -9.01 -22.48
C GLU A 56 10.33 -10.21 -21.68
N LEU A 57 9.74 -10.49 -20.53
CA LEU A 57 10.09 -11.58 -19.63
C LEU A 57 8.84 -12.43 -19.36
N THR A 58 8.88 -13.71 -19.72
CA THR A 58 7.70 -14.60 -19.60
C THR A 58 8.05 -16.01 -19.17
N LYS A 59 7.14 -16.69 -18.47
CA LYS A 59 7.38 -18.04 -17.89
C LYS A 59 8.62 -18.07 -16.97
N LEU A 60 8.87 -16.97 -16.26
CA LEU A 60 9.96 -16.84 -15.30
C LEU A 60 9.44 -16.90 -13.87
N GLY A 61 10.36 -17.11 -12.93
CA GLY A 61 10.07 -17.32 -11.52
C GLY A 61 9.92 -18.80 -11.19
N ASP A 62 10.34 -19.19 -9.99
CA ASP A 62 10.18 -20.54 -9.47
C ASP A 62 9.47 -20.47 -8.10
N PRO A 63 8.25 -21.02 -7.96
CA PRO A 63 7.50 -21.02 -6.71
C PRO A 63 7.96 -22.12 -5.74
N ILE A 64 8.98 -22.90 -6.08
CA ILE A 64 9.55 -23.99 -5.26
C ILE A 64 10.90 -23.56 -4.68
N GLU A 65 11.78 -22.99 -5.50
CA GLU A 65 13.15 -22.64 -5.12
C GLU A 65 13.32 -21.14 -4.81
N LEU A 66 13.69 -20.82 -3.57
CA LEU A 66 13.80 -19.44 -3.09
C LEU A 66 14.83 -18.62 -3.88
N GLY A 67 14.51 -17.36 -4.15
CA GLY A 67 15.42 -16.41 -4.79
C GLY A 67 15.54 -16.55 -6.31
N ARG A 68 14.60 -17.27 -6.95
CA ARG A 68 14.49 -17.45 -8.40
C ARG A 68 13.33 -16.60 -8.94
N TYR A 69 13.63 -15.36 -9.31
CA TYR A 69 12.61 -14.38 -9.74
C TYR A 69 12.95 -13.79 -11.12
N PRO A 70 11.96 -13.26 -11.86
CA PRO A 70 12.17 -12.76 -13.22
C PRO A 70 13.26 -11.68 -13.30
N LEU A 71 13.23 -10.69 -12.40
CA LEU A 71 14.30 -9.70 -12.21
C LEU A 71 14.58 -9.53 -10.71
N HIS A 72 15.79 -9.84 -10.25
CA HIS A 72 16.12 -9.88 -8.83
C HIS A 72 17.42 -9.12 -8.54
N TYR A 73 17.33 -7.97 -7.85
CA TYR A 73 18.49 -7.39 -7.18
C TYR A 73 18.70 -8.10 -5.85
N HIS A 74 19.77 -8.87 -5.74
CA HIS A 74 20.02 -9.72 -4.56
C HIS A 74 21.27 -9.25 -3.81
N MET A 75 21.06 -8.68 -2.63
CA MET A 75 22.10 -8.21 -1.71
C MET A 75 23.11 -7.25 -2.38
N CYS A 76 22.61 -6.32 -3.20
CA CYS A 76 23.47 -5.40 -3.95
C CYS A 76 23.90 -4.17 -3.13
N LEU A 77 23.36 -3.98 -1.92
CA LEU A 77 23.59 -2.82 -1.06
C LEU A 77 23.25 -1.52 -1.79
N ASP A 78 24.02 -0.45 -1.58
CA ASP A 78 23.69 0.86 -2.15
C ASP A 78 24.10 0.95 -3.62
N ILE A 79 23.09 1.00 -4.49
CA ILE A 79 23.27 1.12 -5.93
C ILE A 79 22.86 2.50 -6.47
N GLY A 80 22.51 3.47 -5.60
CA GLY A 80 21.94 4.75 -6.01
C GLY A 80 22.87 5.60 -6.89
N ALA A 81 24.18 5.48 -6.72
CA ALA A 81 25.18 6.16 -7.55
C ALA A 81 25.60 5.39 -8.83
N THR A 82 25.10 4.16 -9.03
CA THR A 82 25.54 3.31 -10.15
C THR A 82 24.86 3.66 -11.47
N GLY A 83 23.74 4.40 -11.43
CA GLY A 83 22.90 4.65 -12.61
C GLY A 83 22.23 3.37 -13.14
N SER A 84 21.96 2.42 -12.25
CA SER A 84 21.27 1.16 -12.55
C SER A 84 19.75 1.32 -12.52
N TYR A 85 19.04 0.56 -13.35
CA TYR A 85 17.58 0.58 -13.42
C TYR A 85 17.02 -0.71 -14.05
N LEU A 86 15.75 -0.97 -13.73
CA LEU A 86 14.87 -1.89 -14.45
C LEU A 86 13.72 -1.06 -14.99
N ARG A 87 13.69 -0.78 -16.31
CA ARG A 87 12.67 0.12 -16.85
C ARG A 87 12.00 -0.30 -18.15
N GLN A 88 10.75 0.09 -18.37
CA GLN A 88 10.04 -0.17 -19.63
C GLN A 88 10.01 -1.65 -20.04
N ASN A 89 10.11 -2.56 -19.07
CA ASN A 89 10.04 -3.99 -19.32
C ASN A 89 8.59 -4.45 -19.32
N SER A 90 8.32 -5.53 -20.04
CA SER A 90 7.08 -6.28 -19.95
C SER A 90 7.38 -7.60 -19.25
N ILE A 91 6.79 -7.84 -18.09
CA ILE A 91 7.02 -9.00 -17.25
C ILE A 91 5.67 -9.66 -17.06
N HIS A 92 5.45 -10.83 -17.67
CA HIS A 92 4.12 -11.41 -17.66
C HIS A 92 4.08 -12.92 -17.69
N HIS A 93 2.96 -13.50 -17.22
CA HIS A 93 2.80 -14.95 -17.12
C HIS A 93 3.96 -15.55 -16.32
N THR A 94 4.24 -14.96 -15.16
CA THR A 94 5.32 -15.38 -14.26
C THR A 94 4.77 -16.33 -13.22
N PHE A 95 5.57 -17.33 -12.85
CA PHE A 95 5.17 -18.32 -11.86
C PHE A 95 5.36 -17.84 -10.42
N ILE A 96 6.19 -16.80 -10.22
CA ILE A 96 6.20 -16.00 -8.99
C ILE A 96 6.91 -14.65 -9.23
N ARG A 97 6.36 -13.57 -8.67
CA ARG A 97 6.87 -12.18 -8.73
C ARG A 97 6.97 -11.59 -10.14
N CYS A 98 7.24 -10.30 -10.22
CA CYS A 98 7.75 -9.64 -11.42
C CYS A 98 9.15 -9.08 -11.18
N THR A 99 9.32 -8.30 -10.12
CA THR A 99 10.63 -7.80 -9.69
C THR A 99 10.80 -8.01 -8.19
N THR A 100 12.02 -8.37 -7.80
CA THR A 100 12.39 -8.50 -6.39
C THR A 100 13.60 -7.63 -6.07
N ILE A 101 13.50 -6.88 -4.99
CA ILE A 101 14.59 -6.10 -4.40
C ILE A 101 14.82 -6.71 -3.02
N HIS A 102 16.03 -7.22 -2.80
CA HIS A 102 16.42 -7.89 -1.57
C HIS A 102 17.74 -7.29 -1.07
N GLY A 103 17.74 -6.69 0.13
CA GLY A 103 18.94 -6.12 0.76
C GLY A 103 19.67 -5.11 -0.13
N THR A 104 18.91 -4.35 -0.93
CA THR A 104 19.42 -3.42 -1.94
C THR A 104 18.76 -2.06 -1.77
N PHE A 105 19.55 -0.99 -1.85
CA PHE A 105 19.11 0.40 -1.68
C PHE A 105 19.35 1.21 -2.95
N GLY A 106 18.55 2.25 -3.20
CA GLY A 106 18.77 3.12 -4.37
C GLY A 106 18.31 2.51 -5.69
N ALA A 107 17.45 1.49 -5.65
CA ALA A 107 16.97 0.80 -6.84
C ALA A 107 15.89 1.62 -7.58
N HIS A 108 16.02 1.71 -8.90
CA HIS A 108 15.02 2.33 -9.78
C HIS A 108 14.28 1.28 -10.59
N VAL A 109 12.98 1.13 -10.32
CA VAL A 109 12.06 0.23 -11.04
C VAL A 109 10.96 1.10 -11.66
N GLN A 110 11.05 1.32 -12.98
CA GLN A 110 10.31 2.40 -13.64
C GLN A 110 9.55 1.95 -14.89
N ASP A 111 8.32 2.39 -15.11
CA ASP A 111 7.58 2.18 -16.37
C ASP A 111 7.42 0.69 -16.79
N ASN A 112 7.49 -0.25 -15.85
CA ASN A 112 7.37 -1.67 -16.17
C ASN A 112 5.90 -2.11 -16.17
N THR A 113 5.54 -3.01 -17.08
CA THR A 113 4.27 -3.74 -17.04
C THR A 113 4.50 -5.09 -16.39
N CYS A 114 3.75 -5.39 -15.33
CA CYS A 114 3.69 -6.66 -14.64
C CYS A 114 2.27 -7.22 -14.82
N TYR A 115 2.11 -8.32 -15.56
CA TYR A 115 0.78 -8.84 -15.92
C TYR A 115 0.67 -10.36 -15.72
N ASN A 116 -0.43 -10.83 -15.11
CA ASN A 116 -0.64 -12.26 -14.89
C ASN A 116 0.54 -12.89 -14.13
N TYR A 117 0.67 -12.51 -12.88
CA TYR A 117 1.75 -12.92 -11.98
C TYR A 117 1.19 -13.59 -10.73
N VAL A 118 2.02 -14.43 -10.10
CA VAL A 118 1.69 -15.11 -8.84
C VAL A 118 2.46 -14.45 -7.67
N GLY A 119 1.82 -14.34 -6.50
CA GLY A 119 2.42 -13.75 -5.30
C GLY A 119 2.43 -12.22 -5.35
N ASN A 120 3.51 -11.57 -4.88
CA ASN A 120 3.63 -10.10 -4.99
C ASN A 120 4.37 -9.69 -6.27
N GLY A 121 3.82 -8.73 -7.02
CA GLY A 121 4.38 -8.27 -8.30
C GLY A 121 5.72 -7.56 -8.15
N PHE A 122 5.68 -6.34 -7.62
CA PHE A 122 6.86 -5.55 -7.23
C PHE A 122 7.13 -5.79 -5.74
N PHE A 123 8.21 -6.50 -5.42
CA PHE A 123 8.43 -7.09 -4.10
C PHE A 123 9.73 -6.58 -3.46
N LEU A 124 9.63 -5.93 -2.29
CA LEU A 124 10.74 -5.67 -1.38
C LEU A 124 10.75 -6.78 -0.32
N GLU A 125 11.86 -7.51 -0.19
CA GLU A 125 11.83 -8.84 0.42
C GLU A 125 11.81 -8.82 1.94
N ASP A 126 12.70 -8.06 2.60
CA ASP A 126 12.95 -8.26 4.04
C ASP A 126 12.97 -6.99 4.90
N GLY A 127 12.71 -5.81 4.33
CA GLY A 127 12.62 -4.54 5.05
C GLY A 127 13.93 -3.77 5.07
N GLY A 128 15.01 -4.38 4.58
CA GLY A 128 16.27 -3.70 4.37
C GLY A 128 16.21 -2.66 3.24
N GLU A 129 15.25 -2.71 2.33
CA GLU A 129 15.32 -1.98 1.06
C GLU A 129 14.86 -0.51 1.14
N LYS A 130 15.76 0.42 1.50
CA LYS A 130 15.51 1.88 1.50
C LYS A 130 15.94 2.59 0.21
N ASN A 131 15.47 3.82 0.05
CA ASN A 131 15.75 4.67 -1.10
C ASN A 131 15.37 4.03 -2.43
N THR A 132 14.29 3.25 -2.43
CA THR A 132 13.77 2.58 -3.63
C THR A 132 12.82 3.51 -4.38
N THR A 133 12.88 3.52 -5.71
CA THR A 133 11.92 4.23 -6.56
C THR A 133 11.08 3.22 -7.34
N LEU A 134 9.77 3.21 -7.07
CA LEU A 134 8.75 2.51 -7.84
C LEU A 134 7.93 3.57 -8.56
N GLU A 135 8.16 3.75 -9.86
CA GLU A 135 7.56 4.85 -10.63
C GLU A 135 6.95 4.39 -11.95
N GLY A 136 5.73 4.84 -12.27
CA GLY A 136 5.15 4.60 -13.60
C GLY A 136 4.82 3.13 -13.90
N ASN A 137 4.90 2.23 -12.93
CA ASN A 137 4.71 0.81 -13.16
C ASN A 137 3.23 0.43 -13.17
N LEU A 138 2.87 -0.53 -14.03
CA LEU A 138 1.56 -1.17 -14.05
C LEU A 138 1.69 -2.59 -13.50
N ALA A 139 0.93 -2.94 -12.46
CA ALA A 139 0.73 -4.31 -12.02
C ALA A 139 -0.74 -4.70 -12.21
N ALA A 140 -0.99 -5.74 -13.01
CA ALA A 140 -2.34 -6.15 -13.35
C ALA A 140 -2.54 -7.66 -13.29
N VAL A 141 -3.70 -8.08 -12.77
CA VAL A 141 -4.13 -9.48 -12.69
C VAL A 141 -3.16 -10.34 -11.85
N GLY A 142 -3.06 -10.02 -10.56
CA GLY A 142 -2.28 -10.80 -9.59
C GLY A 142 -3.07 -11.95 -8.96
N TYR A 143 -2.43 -13.12 -8.82
CA TYR A 143 -3.02 -14.33 -8.25
C TYR A 143 -2.33 -14.78 -6.96
N LYS A 144 -3.10 -15.43 -6.09
CA LYS A 144 -2.53 -16.19 -4.97
C LYS A 144 -1.71 -17.37 -5.50
N GLY A 145 -0.59 -17.65 -4.86
CA GLY A 145 0.13 -18.91 -5.06
C GLY A 145 -0.61 -20.11 -4.46
N ASP A 146 0.01 -21.28 -4.52
CA ASP A 146 -0.50 -22.45 -3.79
C ASP A 146 -0.54 -22.14 -2.28
N LYS A 147 -1.75 -22.10 -1.72
CA LYS A 147 -1.98 -21.79 -0.30
C LYS A 147 -1.35 -22.82 0.64
N ASP A 148 -1.25 -24.07 0.18
CA ASP A 148 -0.79 -25.22 0.97
C ASP A 148 0.74 -25.36 0.82
N LYS A 149 1.32 -24.77 -0.24
CA LYS A 149 2.76 -24.77 -0.53
C LYS A 149 3.23 -23.39 -1.03
N PRO A 150 3.12 -22.33 -0.21
CA PRO A 150 3.65 -21.03 -0.59
C PRO A 150 5.18 -21.07 -0.62
N LEU A 151 5.83 -20.29 -1.49
CA LEU A 151 7.29 -20.18 -1.51
C LEU A 151 7.79 -19.56 -0.19
N ILE A 152 7.17 -18.46 0.23
CA ILE A 152 7.31 -17.89 1.57
C ILE A 152 5.94 -17.59 2.18
N PRO A 153 5.78 -17.57 3.52
CA PRO A 153 4.46 -17.47 4.14
C PRO A 153 3.61 -16.27 3.70
N SER A 154 4.25 -15.13 3.43
CA SER A 154 3.60 -13.92 2.90
C SER A 154 2.96 -14.08 1.52
N ASP A 155 3.30 -15.10 0.72
CA ASP A 155 2.68 -15.37 -0.58
C ASP A 155 1.19 -15.75 -0.49
N ARG A 156 0.71 -16.07 0.71
CA ARG A 156 -0.74 -16.25 0.98
C ARG A 156 -1.51 -14.93 0.85
N GLN A 157 -0.81 -13.79 0.93
CA GLN A 157 -1.36 -12.45 0.81
C GLN A 157 -0.73 -11.70 -0.38
N PRO A 158 -1.12 -12.02 -1.63
CA PRO A 158 -0.51 -11.41 -2.81
C PRO A 158 -0.82 -9.92 -2.90
N SER A 159 0.06 -9.19 -3.57
CA SER A 159 -0.11 -7.77 -3.83
C SER A 159 0.48 -7.32 -5.16
N ALA A 160 0.03 -6.20 -5.69
CA ALA A 160 0.70 -5.57 -6.83
C ALA A 160 2.05 -4.97 -6.41
N PHE A 161 2.06 -4.25 -5.29
CA PHE A 161 3.24 -3.64 -4.71
C PHE A 161 3.33 -4.03 -3.24
N TRP A 162 4.35 -4.81 -2.89
CA TRP A 162 4.66 -5.22 -1.53
C TRP A 162 5.86 -4.42 -1.03
N ILE A 163 5.62 -3.58 -0.03
CA ILE A 163 6.54 -2.52 0.39
C ILE A 163 6.84 -2.71 1.88
N THR A 164 8.04 -3.18 2.17
CA THR A 164 8.51 -3.45 3.54
C THR A 164 9.27 -2.28 4.15
N ASN A 165 9.35 -1.15 3.44
CA ASN A 165 10.18 -0.02 3.84
C ASN A 165 9.52 1.33 3.44
N PRO A 166 9.23 2.24 4.40
CA PRO A 166 8.61 3.54 4.12
C PRO A 166 9.52 4.53 3.39
N LYS A 167 10.85 4.29 3.36
CA LYS A 167 11.81 5.08 2.60
C LYS A 167 11.80 4.67 1.13
N THR A 168 10.61 4.61 0.54
CA THR A 168 10.34 4.22 -0.85
C THR A 168 9.51 5.31 -1.52
N TYR A 169 9.95 5.76 -2.69
CA TYR A 169 9.20 6.67 -3.55
C TYR A 169 8.23 5.84 -4.41
N VAL A 170 6.93 5.99 -4.16
CA VAL A 170 5.88 5.27 -4.90
C VAL A 170 5.04 6.30 -5.63
N ARG A 171 5.25 6.45 -6.94
CA ARG A 171 4.50 7.45 -7.71
C ARG A 171 4.08 7.03 -9.11
N ASN A 172 2.98 7.59 -9.60
CA ASN A 172 2.50 7.37 -10.96
C ASN A 172 2.26 5.89 -11.31
N ASN A 173 2.09 5.00 -10.31
CA ASN A 173 1.89 3.58 -10.56
C ASN A 173 0.40 3.26 -10.69
N ALA A 174 0.09 2.16 -11.38
CA ALA A 174 -1.25 1.61 -11.47
C ALA A 174 -1.27 0.16 -11.00
N ALA A 175 -2.19 -0.15 -10.08
CA ALA A 175 -2.51 -1.48 -9.62
C ALA A 175 -3.93 -1.83 -10.08
N ALA A 176 -4.08 -2.85 -10.92
CA ALA A 176 -5.31 -3.13 -11.65
C ALA A 176 -5.71 -4.61 -11.61
N GLY A 177 -6.57 -4.97 -10.66
CA GLY A 177 -7.11 -6.33 -10.56
C GLY A 177 -6.17 -7.30 -9.86
N GLY A 178 -6.64 -7.94 -8.79
CA GLY A 178 -5.87 -8.97 -8.11
C GLY A 178 -6.61 -9.58 -6.92
N GLU A 179 -6.21 -10.78 -6.54
CA GLU A 179 -6.84 -11.55 -5.47
C GLU A 179 -6.48 -11.08 -4.04
N GLY A 180 -5.60 -10.08 -3.92
CA GLY A 180 -5.12 -9.54 -2.66
C GLY A 180 -5.17 -8.01 -2.61
N VAL A 181 -4.01 -7.36 -2.47
CA VAL A 181 -3.88 -5.90 -2.23
C VAL A 181 -3.24 -5.17 -3.41
N GLY A 182 -3.62 -3.93 -3.69
CA GLY A 182 -2.90 -3.08 -4.64
C GLY A 182 -1.51 -2.70 -4.12
N PHE A 183 -1.46 -1.79 -3.17
CA PHE A 183 -0.25 -1.35 -2.48
C PHE A 183 -0.29 -1.79 -1.02
N PHE A 184 0.63 -2.65 -0.61
CA PHE A 184 0.69 -3.16 0.77
C PHE A 184 1.99 -2.70 1.43
N TYR A 185 1.87 -1.74 2.34
CA TYR A 185 2.93 -1.34 3.26
C TYR A 185 2.85 -2.21 4.51
N VAL A 186 3.82 -3.11 4.67
CA VAL A 186 3.87 -4.13 5.72
C VAL A 186 5.30 -4.15 6.28
N TYR A 187 5.48 -3.52 7.43
CA TYR A 187 6.81 -3.30 7.99
C TYR A 187 7.18 -4.42 8.96
N PRO A 188 8.39 -4.98 8.86
CA PRO A 188 8.93 -5.72 9.98
C PRO A 188 9.43 -4.76 11.06
N VAL A 189 9.58 -5.26 12.30
CA VAL A 189 10.16 -4.48 13.42
C VAL A 189 11.60 -4.06 13.11
N GLU A 190 12.38 -4.97 12.55
CA GLU A 190 13.72 -4.75 12.01
C GLU A 190 13.88 -5.60 10.74
N PRO A 191 14.84 -5.34 9.84
CA PRO A 191 15.00 -6.17 8.65
C PRO A 191 15.16 -7.65 9.03
N ILE A 192 14.51 -8.53 8.27
CA ILE A 192 14.44 -9.98 8.54
C ILE A 192 15.34 -10.76 7.57
N GLY A 193 15.18 -12.09 7.52
CA GLY A 193 15.71 -12.92 6.45
C GLY A 193 17.24 -12.86 6.27
N LEU A 194 17.68 -12.82 5.01
CA LEU A 194 19.10 -12.87 4.68
C LEU A 194 19.82 -11.59 5.09
N THR A 195 19.16 -10.42 5.02
CA THR A 195 19.76 -9.17 5.54
C THR A 195 20.11 -9.31 7.02
N LYS A 196 19.19 -9.74 7.88
CA LYS A 196 19.49 -9.97 9.32
C LYS A 196 20.59 -11.01 9.51
N THR A 197 20.57 -12.09 8.71
CA THR A 197 21.54 -13.19 8.81
C THR A 197 22.97 -12.73 8.51
N ILE A 198 23.15 -11.85 7.51
CA ILE A 198 24.49 -11.39 7.08
C ILE A 198 25.03 -10.29 8.01
N PHE A 199 24.18 -9.36 8.43
CA PHE A 199 24.60 -8.15 9.15
C PHE A 199 24.41 -8.24 10.68
N GLY A 200 23.63 -9.22 11.16
CA GLY A 200 23.45 -9.48 12.58
C GLY A 200 22.87 -8.29 13.33
N ASP A 201 23.62 -7.81 14.33
CA ASP A 201 23.24 -6.66 15.15
C ASP A 201 23.75 -5.33 14.56
N ASP A 202 24.70 -5.35 13.62
CA ASP A 202 25.18 -4.15 12.93
C ASP A 202 24.29 -3.80 11.73
N MET A 203 23.07 -3.38 12.06
CA MET A 203 22.06 -2.93 11.10
C MET A 203 22.14 -1.43 10.81
N SER A 204 23.25 -0.79 11.19
CA SER A 204 23.44 0.66 11.09
C SER A 204 23.28 1.21 9.67
N MET A 205 23.60 0.39 8.65
CA MET A 205 23.40 0.74 7.25
C MET A 205 21.98 0.49 6.73
N PHE A 206 21.11 -0.19 7.49
CA PHE A 206 19.72 -0.49 7.16
C PHE A 206 18.78 0.38 8.00
N PHE A 207 17.94 -0.26 8.81
CA PHE A 207 17.00 0.31 9.77
C PHE A 207 17.20 -0.33 11.14
N LEU A 208 17.04 0.48 12.18
CA LEU A 208 17.01 0.01 13.57
C LEU A 208 15.61 -0.52 13.96
N PRO A 209 15.50 -1.28 15.06
CA PRO A 209 14.21 -1.73 15.57
C PRO A 209 13.19 -0.60 15.70
N ASP A 210 11.99 -0.83 15.18
CA ASP A 210 10.85 0.09 15.10
C ASP A 210 11.09 1.38 14.30
N GLU A 211 12.25 1.56 13.65
CA GLU A 211 12.51 2.77 12.84
C GLU A 211 11.57 2.81 11.62
N ALA A 212 11.29 1.67 10.99
CA ALA A 212 10.38 1.61 9.84
C ALA A 212 8.96 2.06 10.21
N ARG A 213 8.37 1.52 11.30
CA ARG A 213 7.01 1.91 11.70
C ARG A 213 6.92 3.38 12.18
N ARG A 214 8.04 3.99 12.60
CA ARG A 214 8.13 5.40 13.02
C ARG A 214 8.59 6.35 11.91
N THR A 215 8.97 5.83 10.75
CA THR A 215 9.39 6.64 9.61
C THR A 215 8.17 7.04 8.77
N PRO A 216 7.96 8.34 8.48
CA PRO A 216 6.93 8.75 7.54
C PRO A 216 7.20 8.17 6.15
N ILE A 217 6.15 7.65 5.48
CA ILE A 217 6.24 7.25 4.06
C ILE A 217 6.76 8.46 3.29
N TRP A 218 7.85 8.26 2.54
CA TRP A 218 8.51 9.35 1.82
C TRP A 218 7.64 9.93 0.70
N GLU A 219 7.04 9.07 -0.10
CA GLU A 219 6.15 9.52 -1.18
C GLU A 219 5.17 8.39 -1.54
N PHE A 220 3.88 8.75 -1.55
CA PHE A 220 2.85 8.02 -2.26
C PHE A 220 2.07 9.04 -3.09
N ASP A 221 2.40 9.16 -4.36
CA ASP A 221 1.85 10.21 -5.22
C ASP A 221 1.26 9.70 -6.52
N ASN A 222 0.04 10.11 -6.86
CA ASN A 222 -0.57 9.85 -8.16
C ASN A 222 -0.64 8.36 -8.53
N ASN A 223 -0.90 7.51 -7.54
CA ASN A 223 -1.07 6.08 -7.75
C ASN A 223 -2.56 5.73 -7.91
N VAL A 224 -2.84 4.79 -8.81
CA VAL A 224 -4.18 4.24 -9.04
C VAL A 224 -4.24 2.81 -8.48
N ALA A 225 -5.28 2.48 -7.73
CA ALA A 225 -5.57 1.10 -7.35
C ALA A 225 -7.04 0.75 -7.58
N HIS A 226 -7.32 -0.34 -8.28
CA HIS A 226 -8.70 -0.76 -8.50
C HIS A 226 -8.86 -2.26 -8.68
N SER A 227 -10.08 -2.76 -8.40
CA SER A 227 -10.48 -4.15 -8.65
C SER A 227 -9.72 -5.20 -7.83
N PHE A 228 -9.27 -4.85 -6.62
CA PHE A 228 -8.66 -5.80 -5.68
C PHE A 228 -9.68 -6.39 -4.71
N HIS A 229 -9.53 -7.68 -4.40
CA HIS A 229 -10.42 -8.38 -3.47
C HIS A 229 -10.28 -7.92 -2.00
N LYS A 230 -9.07 -7.50 -1.57
CA LYS A 230 -8.82 -7.05 -0.18
C LYS A 230 -8.85 -5.53 -0.05
N ALA A 231 -7.88 -4.83 -0.66
CA ALA A 231 -7.79 -3.38 -0.61
C ALA A 231 -6.94 -2.80 -1.76
N GLY A 232 -7.14 -1.53 -2.10
CA GLY A 232 -6.31 -0.78 -3.03
C GLY A 232 -4.98 -0.35 -2.42
N LEU A 233 -5.01 0.16 -1.19
CA LEU A 233 -3.89 0.59 -0.36
C LEU A 233 -4.11 0.05 1.06
N PHE A 234 -3.12 -0.64 1.59
CA PHE A 234 -3.13 -1.20 2.93
C PHE A 234 -1.83 -0.80 3.62
N ILE A 235 -1.92 -0.07 4.73
CA ILE A 235 -0.78 0.34 5.56
C ILE A 235 -1.00 -0.24 6.95
N ASP A 236 -0.61 -1.49 7.13
CA ASP A 236 -0.81 -2.24 8.37
C ASP A 236 -0.08 -3.59 8.33
N ASN A 237 -0.30 -4.43 9.34
CA ASN A 237 0.26 -5.76 9.53
C ASN A 237 1.78 -5.77 9.68
N THR A 238 2.26 -6.58 10.61
CA THR A 238 3.69 -6.73 10.84
C THR A 238 4.21 -7.93 10.07
N LEU A 239 5.29 -7.75 9.32
CA LEU A 239 6.03 -8.86 8.72
C LEU A 239 6.94 -9.49 9.78
N GLN A 240 6.66 -10.73 10.16
CA GLN A 240 7.36 -11.44 11.23
C GLN A 240 8.69 -12.05 10.75
N PRO A 241 9.64 -12.34 11.65
CA PRO A 241 10.93 -12.94 11.28
C PRO A 241 10.85 -14.28 10.53
N ASP A 242 9.77 -15.03 10.73
CA ASP A 242 9.49 -16.28 10.01
C ASP A 242 8.81 -16.06 8.65
N GLY A 243 8.52 -14.82 8.27
CA GLY A 243 7.86 -14.42 7.04
C GLY A 243 6.33 -14.43 7.11
N GLU A 244 5.73 -14.81 8.25
CA GLU A 244 4.29 -14.70 8.46
C GLU A 244 3.86 -13.23 8.58
N VAL A 245 2.60 -12.98 8.26
CA VAL A 245 1.99 -11.64 8.32
C VAL A 245 1.02 -11.62 9.49
N ASP A 246 1.42 -10.94 10.56
CA ASP A 246 0.59 -10.79 11.76
C ASP A 246 -0.20 -9.48 11.72
N ASP A 247 -1.24 -9.38 12.53
CA ASP A 247 -2.07 -8.18 12.62
C ASP A 247 -1.31 -7.03 13.29
N TYR A 248 -1.68 -5.80 12.92
CA TYR A 248 -1.22 -4.54 13.52
C TYR A 248 0.28 -4.25 13.35
N ASN A 249 0.63 -3.26 12.52
CA ASN A 249 2.02 -2.78 12.41
C ASN A 249 2.40 -1.64 13.35
N PHE A 250 1.43 -1.13 14.12
CA PHE A 250 1.58 0.04 14.98
C PHE A 250 2.25 1.21 14.25
N TYR A 251 1.86 1.49 12.99
CA TYR A 251 2.45 2.57 12.23
C TYR A 251 2.24 3.92 12.93
N GLU A 252 3.34 4.53 13.37
CA GLU A 252 3.34 5.72 14.24
C GLU A 252 4.40 6.76 13.80
N PRO A 253 4.23 7.42 12.65
CA PRO A 253 5.22 8.33 12.08
C PRO A 253 5.64 9.44 13.04
N ARG A 254 6.95 9.63 13.19
CA ARG A 254 7.58 10.59 14.09
C ARG A 254 8.50 11.56 13.34
N VAL A 255 8.71 12.74 13.90
CA VAL A 255 9.67 13.73 13.40
C VAL A 255 11.10 13.18 13.49
N ASP A 256 11.43 12.53 14.61
CA ASP A 256 12.63 11.69 14.74
C ASP A 256 12.20 10.22 14.87
N PRO A 257 12.36 9.41 13.81
CA PRO A 257 11.98 7.99 13.84
C PRO A 257 12.71 7.14 14.89
N LEU A 258 13.84 7.62 15.43
CA LEU A 258 14.60 6.91 16.47
C LEU A 258 14.14 7.26 17.88
N ASP A 259 13.46 8.40 18.07
CA ASP A 259 12.89 8.84 19.33
C ASP A 259 11.37 8.64 19.34
N GLU A 260 10.91 7.62 20.08
CA GLU A 260 9.48 7.31 20.29
C GLU A 260 8.69 8.46 20.95
N ASN A 261 9.39 9.37 21.64
CA ASN A 261 8.78 10.52 22.30
C ASN A 261 8.79 11.77 21.44
N SER A 262 9.41 11.72 20.25
CA SER A 262 9.41 12.86 19.35
C SER A 262 8.00 13.13 18.81
N GLU A 263 7.79 14.38 18.40
CA GLU A 263 6.50 14.83 17.89
C GLU A 263 6.05 13.96 16.71
N TRP A 264 4.74 13.83 16.56
CA TRP A 264 4.13 13.12 15.45
C TRP A 264 4.44 13.82 14.12
N GLN A 265 4.68 13.03 13.08
CA GLN A 265 4.88 13.50 11.72
C GLN A 265 3.67 13.16 10.85
N ILE A 266 3.24 14.11 10.03
CA ILE A 266 2.18 13.89 9.05
C ILE A 266 2.74 13.10 7.87
N VAL A 267 1.97 12.12 7.40
CA VAL A 267 2.24 11.38 6.16
C VAL A 267 1.30 11.86 5.07
N GLU A 268 1.86 12.19 3.91
CA GLU A 268 1.12 12.65 2.74
C GLU A 268 0.92 11.51 1.74
N ILE A 269 -0.33 11.32 1.30
CA ILE A 269 -0.73 10.32 0.29
C ILE A 269 -1.49 11.08 -0.81
N SER A 270 -0.74 11.70 -1.70
CA SER A 270 -1.26 12.65 -2.69
C SER A 270 -1.72 11.98 -3.98
N ARG A 271 -2.69 12.60 -4.67
CA ARG A 271 -3.21 12.20 -5.99
C ARG A 271 -3.65 10.74 -6.11
N ALA A 272 -3.95 10.11 -4.98
CA ALA A 272 -4.29 8.70 -4.90
C ALA A 272 -5.71 8.44 -5.43
N THR A 273 -5.86 7.45 -6.32
CA THR A 273 -7.13 7.13 -6.97
C THR A 273 -7.55 5.68 -6.68
N GLY A 274 -8.70 5.51 -6.05
CA GLY A 274 -9.32 4.20 -5.79
C GLY A 274 -10.62 3.99 -6.55
N LYS A 275 -10.78 2.85 -7.23
CA LYS A 275 -12.04 2.51 -7.94
C LYS A 275 -12.40 1.05 -7.74
N ASN A 276 -13.68 0.72 -7.55
CA ASN A 276 -14.16 -0.68 -7.44
C ASN A 276 -13.32 -1.55 -6.48
N THR A 277 -12.91 -1.00 -5.34
CA THR A 277 -12.11 -1.66 -4.30
C THR A 277 -12.22 -0.86 -3.00
N VAL A 278 -11.99 -1.50 -1.85
CA VAL A 278 -11.78 -0.79 -0.59
C VAL A 278 -10.44 -0.06 -0.71
N PHE A 279 -10.46 1.26 -0.93
CA PHE A 279 -9.23 1.94 -1.32
C PHE A 279 -8.20 1.99 -0.20
N LEU A 280 -8.61 2.29 1.02
CA LEU A 280 -7.68 2.38 2.15
C LEU A 280 -8.15 1.45 3.26
N TYR A 281 -7.22 0.67 3.78
CA TYR A 281 -7.40 -0.11 4.99
C TYR A 281 -6.22 0.16 5.93
N THR A 282 -6.51 0.58 7.17
CA THR A 282 -5.52 0.82 8.24
C THR A 282 -6.19 0.57 9.59
N PHE A 283 -5.70 -0.34 10.42
CA PHE A 283 -6.10 -0.43 11.83
C PHE A 283 -5.13 0.37 12.69
N ILE A 284 -5.54 1.56 13.10
CA ILE A 284 -4.84 2.34 14.13
C ILE A 284 -5.43 1.93 15.49
N SER A 285 -5.17 0.71 15.93
CA SER A 285 -5.56 0.28 17.28
C SER A 285 -4.35 0.36 18.22
N HIS A 286 -4.01 1.55 18.70
CA HIS A 286 -3.37 1.81 20.02
C HIS A 286 -3.01 3.30 20.16
N VAL A 287 -4.02 4.16 20.35
CA VAL A 287 -3.83 5.48 20.96
C VAL A 287 -4.58 5.49 22.29
N SER A 288 -4.15 4.70 23.28
CA SER A 288 -4.67 4.90 24.65
C SER A 288 -3.90 4.27 25.80
N GLN A 289 -2.75 3.60 25.63
CA GLN A 289 -2.21 2.79 26.73
C GLN A 289 -1.04 3.38 27.53
N HIS A 290 -0.56 4.62 27.29
CA HIS A 290 0.55 5.15 28.12
C HIS A 290 0.51 6.61 28.61
N TYR A 291 -0.54 7.39 28.38
CA TYR A 291 -0.64 8.71 29.02
C TYR A 291 -2.09 9.00 29.46
N ILE A 292 -2.49 8.38 30.56
CA ILE A 292 -3.39 9.04 31.53
C ILE A 292 -2.53 9.35 32.75
N ASP A 293 -1.58 10.25 32.58
CA ASP A 293 -1.06 11.06 33.67
C ASP A 293 -0.54 12.36 33.06
N ASN A 294 -1.25 13.45 33.38
CA ASN A 294 -1.07 14.83 32.92
C ASN A 294 -1.77 15.15 31.59
N GLY A 295 -2.89 15.88 31.71
CA GLY A 295 -3.81 16.22 30.64
C GLY A 295 -3.17 16.87 29.40
N ILE A 296 -3.95 16.84 28.32
CA ILE A 296 -3.62 17.13 26.91
C ILE A 296 -3.16 15.85 26.15
N GLY A 297 -4.11 14.92 25.93
CA GLY A 297 -3.94 13.87 24.93
C GLY A 297 -4.15 14.45 23.53
N LYS A 298 -3.11 14.51 22.70
CA LYS A 298 -3.22 14.78 21.27
C LYS A 298 -3.42 13.46 20.54
N LEU A 299 -4.52 13.36 19.80
CA LEU A 299 -4.91 12.17 19.07
C LEU A 299 -4.24 12.09 17.69
N PHE A 300 -3.82 10.87 17.32
CA PHE A 300 -3.38 10.54 15.98
C PHE A 300 -4.59 10.16 15.10
N THR A 301 -4.77 10.88 14.01
CA THR A 301 -5.46 10.41 12.80
C THR A 301 -4.35 10.30 11.76
N ILE A 302 -4.24 9.23 10.97
CA ILE A 302 -3.45 9.32 9.74
C ILE A 302 -4.13 10.42 8.91
N MET A 303 -3.53 11.60 8.86
CA MET A 303 -4.00 12.71 8.05
C MET A 303 -3.57 12.44 6.61
N ILE A 304 -4.33 11.58 5.94
CA ILE A 304 -4.09 11.23 4.54
C ILE A 304 -4.56 12.41 3.70
N ARG A 305 -3.60 13.24 3.26
CA ARG A 305 -3.87 14.34 2.32
C ARG A 305 -4.10 13.78 0.93
N PHE A 306 -5.36 13.56 0.55
CA PHE A 306 -5.72 13.26 -0.84
C PHE A 306 -5.70 14.55 -1.68
N ALA A 307 -4.56 14.94 -2.21
CA ALA A 307 -4.51 16.04 -3.17
C ALA A 307 -4.90 15.52 -4.55
N PHE A 308 -6.12 15.72 -5.06
CA PHE A 308 -6.45 15.32 -6.45
C PHE A 308 -5.89 16.35 -7.45
N ASP A 309 -5.24 15.90 -8.54
CA ASP A 309 -4.55 16.78 -9.50
C ASP A 309 -5.50 17.79 -10.18
N GLU A 310 -5.20 19.08 -10.07
CA GLU A 310 -5.91 20.18 -10.71
C GLU A 310 -5.73 20.21 -12.25
N ASN A 311 -4.65 19.62 -12.79
CA ASN A 311 -4.34 19.68 -14.22
C ASN A 311 -4.93 18.52 -15.05
N ALA A 312 -5.26 17.39 -14.42
CA ALA A 312 -5.99 16.29 -15.05
C ALA A 312 -7.48 16.61 -15.30
N LEU A 313 -7.98 17.73 -14.75
CA LEU A 313 -9.41 18.11 -14.71
C LEU A 313 -9.73 19.38 -15.51
N LYS A 314 -8.83 19.81 -16.42
CA LYS A 314 -9.01 21.08 -17.15
C LYS A 314 -10.15 21.11 -18.17
N ASP A 315 -10.76 19.98 -18.49
CA ASP A 315 -11.93 19.96 -19.38
C ASP A 315 -13.19 19.54 -18.62
N GLN A 316 -14.03 20.57 -18.41
CA GLN A 316 -15.42 20.56 -17.96
C GLN A 316 -15.64 20.63 -16.44
N TYR A 317 -16.07 21.83 -16.03
CA TYR A 317 -16.80 22.09 -14.80
C TYR A 317 -17.82 20.97 -14.49
N ASP A 318 -17.60 20.26 -13.39
CA ASP A 318 -18.69 19.69 -12.61
C ASP A 318 -18.52 20.08 -11.14
N THR A 319 -19.48 20.85 -10.64
CA THR A 319 -19.65 21.23 -9.24
C THR A 319 -20.21 20.10 -8.36
N THR A 320 -20.40 18.88 -8.89
CA THR A 320 -21.02 17.72 -8.23
C THR A 320 -20.32 16.36 -8.49
N GLY A 321 -19.06 16.35 -8.94
CA GLY A 321 -18.30 15.10 -9.13
C GLY A 321 -18.03 14.32 -7.83
N ASN A 322 -18.06 12.98 -7.89
CA ASN A 322 -17.70 12.13 -6.77
C ASN A 322 -16.18 12.07 -6.61
N ARG A 323 -15.65 12.73 -5.57
CA ARG A 323 -14.23 12.69 -5.20
C ARG A 323 -13.96 11.62 -4.13
N VAL A 324 -14.98 11.29 -3.35
CA VAL A 324 -15.01 10.24 -2.33
C VAL A 324 -16.42 9.64 -2.38
N TYR A 325 -16.54 8.32 -2.31
CA TYR A 325 -17.84 7.64 -2.28
C TYR A 325 -17.80 6.46 -1.30
N ASP A 326 -18.76 6.42 -0.38
CA ASP A 326 -18.97 5.29 0.53
C ASP A 326 -20.23 4.52 0.10
N GLY A 327 -20.02 3.38 -0.56
CA GLY A 327 -21.12 2.50 -0.95
C GLY A 327 -21.43 1.48 0.16
N ASN A 328 -22.67 0.99 0.17
CA ASN A 328 -23.12 -0.08 1.05
C ASN A 328 -23.70 -1.23 0.21
N SER A 329 -24.19 -2.30 0.84
CA SER A 329 -24.81 -3.44 0.16
C SER A 329 -26.04 -3.12 -0.69
N SER A 330 -26.56 -1.89 -0.63
CA SER A 330 -27.65 -1.39 -1.49
C SER A 330 -27.14 -0.85 -2.83
N VAL A 331 -25.82 -0.70 -3.01
CA VAL A 331 -25.17 -0.22 -4.23
C VAL A 331 -24.62 -1.43 -5.00
N PRO A 332 -25.02 -1.65 -6.26
CA PRO A 332 -24.50 -2.77 -7.05
C PRO A 332 -22.96 -2.81 -7.04
N HIS A 333 -22.38 -3.98 -6.78
CA HIS A 333 -20.94 -4.26 -6.68
C HIS A 333 -20.22 -3.78 -5.40
N PHE A 334 -20.90 -3.11 -4.46
CA PHE A 334 -20.40 -2.96 -3.08
C PHE A 334 -20.82 -4.20 -2.29
N THR A 335 -19.87 -5.05 -1.91
CA THR A 335 -20.09 -6.23 -1.06
C THR A 335 -20.26 -5.80 0.42
N ASP A 336 -20.60 -6.72 1.32
CA ASP A 336 -20.71 -6.50 2.78
C ASP A 336 -19.37 -6.11 3.48
N ILE A 337 -18.36 -5.66 2.73
CA ILE A 337 -17.04 -5.25 3.24
C ILE A 337 -17.05 -3.72 3.40
N ASN A 338 -17.59 -3.25 4.52
CA ASN A 338 -17.80 -1.82 4.79
C ASN A 338 -16.55 -1.10 5.35
N GLY A 339 -15.34 -1.67 5.29
CA GLY A 339 -14.15 -1.05 5.89
C GLY A 339 -14.31 -0.80 7.41
N ASP A 340 -13.55 0.15 7.95
CA ASP A 340 -13.71 0.59 9.35
C ASP A 340 -14.80 1.67 9.47
N ASP A 341 -15.79 1.46 10.34
CA ASP A 341 -16.97 2.32 10.49
C ASP A 341 -16.66 3.72 11.05
N ILE A 342 -15.44 3.92 11.56
CA ILE A 342 -14.95 5.17 12.16
C ILE A 342 -13.93 5.92 11.29
N ALA A 343 -13.69 5.47 10.05
CA ALA A 343 -12.74 6.12 9.15
C ALA A 343 -13.15 7.58 8.84
N SER A 344 -12.18 8.50 8.89
CA SER A 344 -12.36 9.91 8.52
C SER A 344 -11.27 10.35 7.56
N LEU A 345 -11.62 11.14 6.55
CA LEU A 345 -10.67 11.76 5.63
C LEU A 345 -10.55 13.25 5.96
N LEU A 346 -9.35 13.74 6.21
CA LEU A 346 -9.09 15.17 6.38
C LEU A 346 -8.65 15.78 5.05
N ASP A 347 -9.39 16.78 4.60
CA ASP A 347 -9.05 17.58 3.44
C ASP A 347 -8.27 18.83 3.89
N THR A 348 -6.94 18.73 3.90
CA THR A 348 -6.09 19.77 4.50
C THR A 348 -5.99 21.05 3.67
N ASP A 349 -6.24 20.99 2.37
CA ASP A 349 -6.08 22.12 1.44
C ASP A 349 -7.37 22.50 0.70
N GLY A 350 -8.46 21.79 0.94
CA GLY A 350 -9.74 22.04 0.27
C GLY A 350 -9.84 21.39 -1.11
N SER A 351 -8.82 20.66 -1.58
CA SER A 351 -8.84 20.05 -2.92
C SER A 351 -9.92 18.98 -3.07
N VAL A 352 -10.34 18.34 -1.97
CA VAL A 352 -11.38 17.31 -1.98
C VAL A 352 -12.76 17.94 -1.81
N THR A 353 -12.97 18.72 -0.76
CA THR A 353 -14.27 19.21 -0.30
C THR A 353 -14.55 20.65 -0.73
N GLY A 354 -13.55 21.41 -1.17
CA GLY A 354 -13.65 22.85 -1.38
C GLY A 354 -13.57 23.67 -0.08
N ILE A 355 -13.30 23.02 1.06
CA ILE A 355 -13.17 23.64 2.37
C ILE A 355 -11.87 23.15 3.01
N GLU A 356 -10.91 24.05 3.15
CA GLU A 356 -9.65 23.78 3.83
C GLU A 356 -9.88 23.32 5.28
N GLY A 357 -9.27 22.20 5.66
CA GLY A 357 -9.36 21.61 7.00
C GLY A 357 -10.64 20.84 7.29
N ALA A 358 -11.53 20.65 6.31
CA ALA A 358 -12.77 19.90 6.51
C ALA A 358 -12.53 18.38 6.59
N ARG A 359 -13.39 17.67 7.31
CA ARG A 359 -13.39 16.21 7.37
C ARG A 359 -14.55 15.60 6.60
N VAL A 360 -14.28 14.52 5.88
CA VAL A 360 -15.29 13.67 5.23
C VAL A 360 -15.52 12.45 6.10
N LEU A 361 -16.78 12.23 6.48
CA LEU A 361 -17.21 11.23 7.46
C LEU A 361 -18.49 10.54 7.00
N ARG A 362 -18.76 9.34 7.53
CA ARG A 362 -20.08 8.71 7.41
C ARG A 362 -21.15 9.56 8.07
N ASN A 363 -22.32 9.63 7.45
CA ASN A 363 -23.45 10.41 7.94
C ASN A 363 -24.20 9.71 9.09
N TYR A 364 -23.48 9.41 10.18
CA TYR A 364 -24.05 8.86 11.41
C TYR A 364 -24.30 9.97 12.43
N PRO A 365 -25.39 9.90 13.23
CA PRO A 365 -25.72 10.94 14.21
C PRO A 365 -24.59 11.28 15.20
N PHE A 366 -23.68 10.33 15.46
CA PHE A 366 -22.52 10.54 16.34
C PHE A 366 -21.35 11.28 15.66
N HIS A 367 -21.24 11.21 14.32
CA HIS A 367 -20.15 11.83 13.55
C HIS A 367 -20.50 13.22 13.03
N VAL A 368 -21.79 13.53 12.88
CA VAL A 368 -22.23 14.77 12.23
C VAL A 368 -22.88 15.74 13.20
N THR A 369 -22.75 17.03 12.90
CA THR A 369 -23.42 18.12 13.61
C THR A 369 -24.25 18.92 12.60
N SER A 370 -25.00 19.91 13.07
CA SER A 370 -25.73 20.85 12.19
C SER A 370 -24.83 21.69 11.28
N ALA A 371 -23.53 21.77 11.54
CA ALA A 371 -22.56 22.45 10.69
C ALA A 371 -21.97 21.55 9.59
N CYS A 372 -22.26 20.25 9.60
CA CYS A 372 -21.87 19.34 8.54
C CYS A 372 -22.82 19.46 7.34
N THR A 373 -22.26 19.38 6.13
CA THR A 373 -23.01 19.34 4.88
C THR A 373 -23.01 17.91 4.33
N TYR A 374 -24.17 17.27 4.27
CA TYR A 374 -24.30 15.97 3.60
C TYR A 374 -24.19 16.13 2.09
N ARG A 375 -23.36 15.28 1.46
CA ARG A 375 -23.19 15.19 0.02
C ARG A 375 -23.80 13.88 -0.47
N GLU A 376 -25.03 13.97 -0.98
CA GLU A 376 -25.82 12.82 -1.42
C GLU A 376 -25.08 11.96 -2.46
N ASN A 377 -24.42 12.60 -3.41
CA ASN A 377 -23.61 11.95 -4.44
C ASN A 377 -22.41 11.16 -3.86
N TRP A 378 -21.88 11.57 -2.70
CA TRP A 378 -20.77 10.89 -2.00
C TRP A 378 -21.24 9.85 -0.98
N ASN A 379 -22.53 9.90 -0.61
CA ASN A 379 -23.09 9.22 0.56
C ASN A 379 -22.30 9.52 1.87
N LEU A 380 -21.71 10.70 1.97
CA LEU A 380 -20.84 11.12 3.08
C LEU A 380 -21.16 12.55 3.51
N ALA A 381 -20.75 12.92 4.72
CA ALA A 381 -20.87 14.27 5.26
C ALA A 381 -19.51 14.99 5.25
N VAL A 382 -19.52 16.26 4.84
CA VAL A 382 -18.37 17.17 4.94
C VAL A 382 -18.56 18.07 6.16
N CYS A 383 -17.64 18.01 7.10
CA CYS A 383 -17.75 18.64 8.40
C CYS A 383 -16.57 19.60 8.64
N PRO A 384 -16.81 20.88 8.98
CA PRO A 384 -15.75 21.87 9.19
C PRO A 384 -15.08 21.77 10.57
N HIS A 385 -15.17 20.61 11.24
CA HIS A 385 -14.71 20.43 12.61
C HIS A 385 -13.40 19.64 12.66
N VAL A 386 -12.68 19.83 13.75
CA VAL A 386 -11.59 18.93 14.14
C VAL A 386 -12.21 17.77 14.90
N TYR A 387 -11.97 16.55 14.43
CA TYR A 387 -12.45 15.33 15.07
C TYR A 387 -11.34 14.63 15.84
N GLY A 388 -11.72 13.95 16.91
CA GLY A 388 -10.87 13.03 17.64
C GLY A 388 -11.56 11.67 17.82
N GLN A 389 -10.77 10.60 17.73
CA GLN A 389 -11.20 9.23 17.99
C GLN A 389 -10.94 8.81 19.46
N VAL A 390 -11.98 8.66 20.26
CA VAL A 390 -11.85 8.13 21.62
C VAL A 390 -11.95 6.60 21.58
N CYS A 391 -10.84 5.91 21.79
CA CYS A 391 -10.84 4.45 21.95
C CYS A 391 -11.02 4.10 23.44
N MET A 392 -12.16 3.50 23.79
CA MET A 392 -12.39 3.00 25.15
C MET A 392 -12.02 1.51 25.23
N CYS A 393 -10.82 1.21 25.71
CA CYS A 393 -10.46 -0.16 26.06
C CYS A 393 -11.21 -0.58 27.34
N CYS A 394 -12.22 -1.44 27.19
CA CYS A 394 -12.81 -2.13 28.32
C CYS A 394 -12.00 -3.40 28.60
N THR A 395 -11.12 -3.39 29.59
CA THR A 395 -10.63 -4.62 30.21
C THR A 395 -11.74 -5.22 31.08
N LEU A 396 -12.75 -5.82 30.44
CA LEU A 396 -13.82 -6.51 31.14
C LEU A 396 -13.69 -8.02 30.96
N THR A 397 -13.44 -8.70 32.07
CA THR A 397 -13.77 -10.11 32.22
C THR A 397 -15.30 -10.26 32.16
N TYR A 398 -15.76 -11.30 31.47
CA TYR A 398 -17.09 -11.54 30.90
C TYR A 398 -18.34 -11.49 31.84
N SER A 399 -18.26 -11.00 33.08
CA SER A 399 -19.30 -11.26 34.10
C SER A 399 -20.09 -10.06 34.64
N LYS A 400 -19.89 -8.82 34.18
CA LYS A 400 -20.69 -7.66 34.67
C LYS A 400 -21.04 -6.66 33.58
N LEU A 401 -22.02 -7.00 32.75
CA LEU A 401 -22.74 -6.07 31.88
C LEU A 401 -24.19 -5.96 32.35
N LEU A 402 -24.39 -5.32 33.51
CA LEU A 402 -25.66 -4.70 33.85
C LEU A 402 -25.34 -3.33 34.46
N SER A 403 -25.76 -2.28 33.75
CA SER A 403 -25.73 -0.87 34.12
C SER A 403 -24.36 -0.17 34.17
N THR A 404 -23.96 0.43 33.05
CA THR A 404 -23.17 1.66 33.11
C THR A 404 -23.56 2.56 31.94
N ASN A 405 -24.38 3.58 32.24
CA ASN A 405 -24.59 4.73 31.37
C ASN A 405 -23.32 5.57 31.41
N VAL A 406 -22.65 5.74 30.26
CA VAL A 406 -21.56 6.70 30.12
C VAL A 406 -22.19 8.02 29.66
N VAL A 407 -22.17 9.02 30.55
CA VAL A 407 -22.53 10.41 30.22
C VAL A 407 -21.23 11.12 29.86
N LEU A 408 -21.08 11.50 28.59
CA LEU A 408 -20.06 12.46 28.17
C LEU A 408 -20.59 13.87 28.42
N HIS A 409 -19.94 14.60 29.31
CA HIS A 409 -20.06 16.06 29.35
C HIS A 409 -19.06 16.64 28.35
N LEU A 410 -19.58 17.33 27.34
CA LEU A 410 -18.82 18.19 26.43
C LEU A 410 -18.51 19.54 27.08
#